data_AF-A0AAX4KMY9-F1
#
_entry.id   AF-A0AAX4KMY9-F1
#
_cell.length_a   1.000
_cell.length_b   1.000
_cell.length_c   1.000
_cell.angle_alpha   90.00
_cell.angle_beta   90.00
_cell.angle_gamma   90.00
#
_symmetry.space_group_name_H-M   'P 1'
#
loop_
_entity.id
_entity.type
_entity.pdbx_description
1 polymer ?
#
loop_
_entity_poly.entity_id
_entity_poly.type
_entity_poly.pdbx_seq_one_letter_code
_entity_poly.pdbx_strand_id
1 'polypeptide(L)'
;MYLVLLFFAPVVLSSPISLDKRYTAIRIKSYRNNECLHPLGQQSAWGLGTRVGTTPCERAALWNANPGSGSVILYSTDLALDAGTGQNNNEPVQLATSWPGTFQQTWYWTDDNRLAITGGDQCLDQGNEAEGTQTWRCATGNTNQIWTLLTPTPEYPDFDPPFGTVYEDPPNGGKRLHPYQRPDLALTLDEGLPPDARSAVIAYSQPTDGPFAAAQLLDLTIGTNLKISSAFDETTCLDAGYRPGNGALARFTGCGGAARWDWDGEKLRITNSNLCLDVRAESTRLNEILKQLQMWECVEGNANQEFFTLG
;
A
#
# COMPACT_ATOMS: atom_id res chain seq x y z
N MET A 1 14.04 48.68 55.39
CA MET A 1 14.10 48.51 53.92
C MET A 1 14.45 47.06 53.67
N TYR A 2 13.47 46.17 53.46
CA TYR A 2 13.70 44.74 53.25
C TYR A 2 13.80 44.46 51.76
N LEU A 3 14.94 43.90 51.34
CA LEU A 3 15.22 43.49 49.97
C LEU A 3 14.71 42.05 49.78
N VAL A 4 13.69 41.88 48.95
CA VAL A 4 13.16 40.56 48.57
C VAL A 4 13.92 40.08 47.34
N LEU A 5 14.74 39.05 47.49
CA LEU A 5 15.41 38.34 46.40
C LEU A 5 14.44 37.33 45.77
N LEU A 6 13.98 37.64 44.56
CA LEU A 6 13.22 36.72 43.71
C LEU A 6 14.18 35.78 42.98
N PHE A 7 14.20 34.51 43.38
CA PHE A 7 14.84 33.43 42.63
C PHE A 7 13.98 33.08 41.42
N PHE A 8 14.46 33.40 40.22
CA PHE A 8 13.90 32.88 38.97
C PHE A 8 14.43 31.46 38.74
N ALA A 9 13.55 30.47 38.83
CA ALA A 9 13.87 29.12 38.38
C ALA A 9 13.97 29.10 36.84
N PRO A 10 15.01 28.50 36.24
CA PRO A 10 15.09 28.34 34.80
C PRO A 10 14.01 27.35 34.35
N VAL A 11 13.08 27.84 33.52
CA VAL A 11 12.10 26.99 32.83
C VAL A 11 12.86 26.22 31.75
N VAL A 12 13.12 24.94 32.00
CA VAL A 12 13.60 24.02 30.96
C VAL A 12 12.44 23.80 30.00
N LEU A 13 12.51 24.44 28.83
CA LEU A 13 11.61 24.15 27.72
C LEU A 13 11.94 22.75 27.19
N SER A 14 11.18 21.74 27.58
CA SER A 14 11.21 20.45 26.89
C SER A 14 10.71 20.69 25.46
N SER A 15 11.55 20.39 24.47
CA SER A 15 11.09 20.30 23.09
C SER A 15 9.97 19.25 23.02
N PRO A 16 8.90 19.47 22.22
CA PRO A 16 7.89 18.43 22.02
C PRO A 16 8.60 17.19 21.47
N ILE A 17 8.42 16.05 22.13
CA ILE A 17 8.77 14.76 21.56
C ILE A 17 7.87 14.63 20.33
N SER A 18 8.45 14.70 19.13
CA SER A 18 7.74 14.28 17.94
C SER A 18 7.50 12.79 18.10
N LEU A 19 6.28 12.42 18.47
CA LEU A 19 5.78 11.05 18.37
C LEU A 19 5.58 10.77 16.89
N ASP A 20 6.67 10.73 16.12
CA ASP A 20 6.59 10.32 14.74
C ASP A 20 6.11 8.86 14.74
N LYS A 21 4.97 8.63 14.08
CA LYS A 21 4.34 7.31 13.98
C LYS A 21 5.37 6.35 13.39
N ARG A 22 5.74 5.32 14.14
CA ARG A 22 6.65 4.26 13.66
C ARG A 22 6.07 3.65 12.39
N TYR A 23 6.94 3.32 11.46
CA TYR A 23 6.58 2.47 10.33
C TYR A 23 6.37 1.06 10.86
N THR A 24 5.18 0.51 10.65
CA THR A 24 4.82 -0.83 11.10
C THR A 24 4.48 -1.69 9.90
N ALA A 25 4.97 -2.93 9.91
CA ALA A 25 4.71 -3.93 8.88
C ALA A 25 5.08 -3.49 7.44
N ILE A 26 6.01 -2.57 7.25
CA ILE A 26 6.41 -2.04 5.95
C ILE A 26 7.22 -2.99 5.09
N ARG A 27 7.12 -2.86 3.77
CA ARG A 27 8.08 -3.40 2.82
C ARG A 27 9.10 -2.32 2.47
N ILE A 28 10.36 -2.71 2.36
CA ILE A 28 11.46 -1.80 2.00
C ILE A 28 11.90 -2.18 0.59
N LYS A 29 11.45 -1.41 -0.41
CA LYS A 29 11.66 -1.70 -1.83
C LYS A 29 12.97 -1.11 -2.32
N SER A 30 13.79 -1.91 -2.96
CA SER A 30 14.97 -1.44 -3.68
C SER A 30 14.57 -0.74 -4.97
N TYR A 31 15.20 0.40 -5.23
CA TYR A 31 15.07 1.09 -6.52
C TYR A 31 15.74 0.33 -7.67
N ARG A 32 16.82 -0.42 -7.41
CA ARG A 32 17.65 -1.04 -8.46
C ARG A 32 16.86 -2.04 -9.31
N ASN A 33 16.04 -2.89 -8.70
CA ASN A 33 15.31 -3.94 -9.42
C ASN A 33 13.84 -4.07 -9.00
N ASN A 34 13.32 -3.10 -8.23
CA ASN A 34 11.94 -3.08 -7.74
C ASN A 34 11.55 -4.24 -6.79
N GLU A 35 12.51 -5.03 -6.31
CA GLU A 35 12.26 -6.05 -5.30
C GLU A 35 12.33 -5.49 -3.88
N CYS A 36 11.85 -6.24 -2.90
CA CYS A 36 11.79 -5.80 -1.52
C CYS A 36 12.72 -6.60 -0.60
N LEU A 37 13.25 -5.92 0.42
CA LEU A 37 14.13 -6.45 1.43
C LEU A 37 13.51 -7.67 2.12
N HIS A 38 14.23 -8.79 2.12
CA HIS A 38 13.69 -10.07 2.54
C HIS A 38 14.79 -10.97 3.11
N PRO A 39 14.57 -11.65 4.26
CA PRO A 39 15.48 -12.69 4.71
C PRO A 39 15.54 -13.84 3.69
N LEU A 40 16.74 -14.30 3.36
CA LEU A 40 16.94 -15.34 2.37
C LEU A 40 16.50 -16.71 2.91
N GLY A 41 15.94 -17.53 2.02
CA GLY A 41 15.43 -18.85 2.34
C GLY A 41 13.96 -18.84 2.77
N GLN A 42 13.45 -20.01 3.12
CA GLN A 42 12.04 -20.20 3.51
C GLN A 42 11.76 -19.58 4.89
N GLN A 43 10.57 -19.00 5.07
CA GLN A 43 10.18 -18.32 6.31
C GLN A 43 10.32 -19.18 7.57
N SER A 44 10.05 -20.49 7.46
CA SER A 44 10.19 -21.45 8.55
C SER A 44 11.63 -21.66 9.02
N ALA A 45 12.62 -21.20 8.25
CA ALA A 45 14.05 -21.32 8.55
C ALA A 45 14.70 -19.99 8.95
N TRP A 46 13.95 -18.88 9.02
CA TRP A 46 14.50 -17.59 9.42
C TRP A 46 14.85 -17.58 10.92
N GLY A 47 16.03 -17.07 11.23
CA GLY A 47 16.56 -16.98 12.58
C GLY A 47 17.83 -16.14 12.64
N LEU A 48 18.58 -16.26 13.74
CA LEU A 48 19.85 -15.56 13.93
C LEU A 48 20.85 -15.93 12.83
N GLY A 49 21.47 -14.92 12.22
CA GLY A 49 22.43 -15.07 11.14
C GLY A 49 21.80 -15.32 9.76
N THR A 50 20.48 -15.39 9.64
CA THR A 50 19.83 -15.46 8.32
C THR A 50 20.21 -14.23 7.50
N ARG A 51 20.86 -14.45 6.35
CA ARG A 51 21.22 -13.39 5.42
C ARG A 51 19.99 -12.67 4.90
N VAL A 52 20.09 -11.38 4.66
CA VAL A 52 19.04 -10.57 4.05
C VAL A 52 19.43 -10.26 2.61
N GLY A 53 18.45 -10.34 1.71
CA GLY A 53 18.56 -10.05 0.29
C GLY A 53 17.30 -9.33 -0.20
N THR A 54 16.93 -9.60 -1.44
CA THR A 54 15.67 -9.11 -2.03
C THR A 54 14.87 -10.24 -2.65
N THR A 55 13.56 -10.03 -2.78
CA THR A 55 12.61 -10.91 -3.48
C THR A 55 11.46 -10.05 -4.03
N PRO A 56 10.66 -10.51 -5.01
CA PRO A 56 9.48 -9.78 -5.46
C PRO A 56 8.58 -9.33 -4.30
N CYS A 57 8.16 -8.07 -4.34
CA CYS A 57 7.58 -7.39 -3.18
C CYS A 57 6.34 -8.09 -2.63
N GLU A 58 5.50 -8.68 -3.48
CA GLU A 58 4.30 -9.43 -3.09
C GLU A 58 4.60 -10.61 -2.15
N ARG A 59 5.82 -11.17 -2.21
CA ARG A 59 6.31 -12.26 -1.34
C ARG A 59 7.31 -11.81 -0.28
N ALA A 60 7.65 -10.53 -0.24
CA ALA A 60 8.69 -10.02 0.64
C ALA A 60 8.25 -9.93 2.11
N ALA A 61 9.24 -9.87 2.99
CA ALA A 61 9.01 -9.77 4.42
C ALA A 61 8.55 -8.36 4.79
N LEU A 62 7.87 -8.28 5.93
CA LEU A 62 7.42 -7.03 6.51
C LEU A 62 8.39 -6.61 7.62
N TRP A 63 8.55 -5.31 7.82
CA TRP A 63 9.51 -4.72 8.75
C TRP A 63 8.85 -3.62 9.58
N ASN A 64 9.30 -3.42 10.81
CA ASN A 64 9.00 -2.25 11.62
C ASN A 64 10.23 -1.33 11.60
N ALA A 65 10.06 -0.03 11.42
CA ALA A 65 11.16 0.93 11.42
C ALA A 65 10.74 2.26 12.08
N ASN A 66 11.73 3.05 12.49
CA ASN A 66 11.49 4.40 12.95
C ASN A 66 11.71 5.38 11.77
N PRO A 67 10.93 6.48 11.69
CA PRO A 67 11.18 7.56 10.74
C PRO A 67 12.47 8.32 11.07
N GLY A 68 12.84 8.40 12.35
CA GLY A 68 14.17 8.81 12.79
C GLY A 68 15.13 7.62 12.95
N SER A 69 16.25 7.84 13.64
CA SER A 69 17.22 6.80 13.94
C SER A 69 16.64 5.67 14.80
N GLY A 70 16.90 4.42 14.42
CA GLY A 70 16.58 3.26 15.24
C GLY A 70 16.68 1.94 14.48
N SER A 71 16.24 0.86 15.12
CA SER A 71 16.32 -0.47 14.53
C SER A 71 15.21 -0.73 13.51
N VAL A 72 15.56 -1.49 12.47
CA VAL A 72 14.62 -2.05 11.49
C VAL A 72 14.37 -3.50 11.89
N ILE A 73 13.18 -3.80 12.39
CA ILE A 73 12.83 -5.08 13.02
C ILE A 73 11.96 -5.91 12.09
N LEU A 74 12.27 -7.18 11.89
CA LEU A 74 11.42 -8.10 11.15
C LEU A 74 10.06 -8.23 11.85
N TYR A 75 8.98 -7.96 11.12
CA TYR A 75 7.63 -7.85 11.67
C TYR A 75 7.22 -9.09 12.45
N SER A 76 6.51 -8.89 13.57
CA SER A 76 6.08 -9.95 14.51
C SER A 76 7.20 -10.78 15.15
N THR A 77 8.44 -10.27 15.12
CA THR A 77 9.60 -10.91 15.76
C THR A 77 10.44 -9.87 16.52
N ASP A 78 11.44 -10.35 17.28
CA ASP A 78 12.47 -9.52 17.92
C ASP A 78 13.81 -9.53 17.14
N LEU A 79 13.79 -9.89 15.85
CA LEU A 79 14.97 -9.95 15.00
C LEU A 79 15.16 -8.61 14.27
N ALA A 80 16.35 -8.03 14.36
CA ALA A 80 16.72 -6.77 13.72
C ALA A 80 17.56 -7.00 12.46
N LEU A 81 17.47 -6.04 11.53
CA LEU A 81 18.39 -5.85 10.43
C LEU A 81 19.76 -5.40 10.98
N ASP A 82 20.76 -6.26 10.84
CA ASP A 82 22.08 -6.09 11.42
C ASP A 82 23.15 -6.00 10.33
N ALA A 83 23.97 -4.95 10.41
CA ALA A 83 25.04 -4.63 9.47
C ALA A 83 26.37 -5.36 9.73
N GLY A 84 26.41 -6.35 10.63
CA GLY A 84 27.66 -6.97 11.06
C GLY A 84 28.42 -6.05 12.01
N THR A 85 29.51 -5.45 11.53
CA THR A 85 30.21 -4.37 12.27
C THR A 85 29.68 -2.99 11.88
N GLY A 86 29.16 -2.85 10.66
CA GLY A 86 28.69 -1.58 10.10
C GLY A 86 29.80 -0.59 9.74
N GLN A 87 31.07 -1.02 9.75
CA GLN A 87 32.23 -0.13 9.53
C GLN A 87 32.87 -0.27 8.15
N ASN A 88 32.68 -1.41 7.47
CA ASN A 88 33.33 -1.69 6.21
C ASN A 88 32.31 -1.92 5.08
N ASN A 89 32.77 -1.74 3.85
CA ASN A 89 32.04 -2.14 2.66
C ASN A 89 31.98 -3.67 2.56
N ASN A 90 30.93 -4.17 1.90
CA ASN A 90 30.67 -5.59 1.65
C ASN A 90 30.41 -6.42 2.90
N GLU A 91 30.04 -5.80 4.02
CA GLU A 91 29.61 -6.59 5.16
C GLU A 91 28.20 -7.11 4.90
N PRO A 92 28.00 -8.43 5.08
CA PRO A 92 26.71 -9.04 4.83
C PRO A 92 25.66 -8.56 5.83
N VAL A 93 24.50 -8.15 5.34
CA VAL A 93 23.38 -7.82 6.22
C VAL A 93 22.62 -9.09 6.59
N GLN A 94 22.26 -9.22 7.86
CA GLN A 94 21.64 -10.42 8.42
C GLN A 94 20.60 -10.10 9.49
N LEU A 95 19.85 -11.12 9.90
CA LEU A 95 18.98 -11.06 11.08
C LEU A 95 19.80 -11.32 12.34
N ALA A 96 19.65 -10.49 13.36
CA ALA A 96 20.23 -10.70 14.68
C ALA A 96 19.21 -10.39 15.78
N THR A 97 19.48 -10.80 17.02
CA THR A 97 18.69 -10.34 18.17
C THR A 97 18.68 -8.82 18.19
N SER A 98 17.51 -8.21 18.39
CA SER A 98 17.39 -6.77 18.52
C SER A 98 18.04 -6.27 19.81
N TRP A 99 19.06 -5.43 19.66
CA TRP A 99 19.69 -4.67 20.74
C TRP A 99 19.60 -3.18 20.37
N PRO A 100 18.47 -2.50 20.69
CA PRO A 100 18.25 -1.13 20.30
C PRO A 100 19.39 -0.19 20.73
N GLY A 101 19.85 0.65 19.81
CA GLY A 101 20.94 1.62 20.05
C GLY A 101 22.35 1.08 19.80
N THR A 102 22.51 -0.20 19.44
CA THR A 102 23.79 -0.71 18.93
C THR A 102 24.10 -0.10 17.57
N PHE A 103 25.38 0.20 17.33
CA PHE A 103 25.83 0.90 16.12
C PHE A 103 25.35 0.20 14.84
N GLN A 104 25.59 -1.11 14.73
CA GLN A 104 25.27 -1.94 13.57
C GLN A 104 23.78 -2.23 13.36
N GLN A 105 22.90 -1.84 14.30
CA GLN A 105 21.44 -2.00 14.18
C GLN A 105 20.69 -0.67 14.27
N THR A 106 21.38 0.47 14.25
CA THR A 106 20.75 1.79 14.33
C THR A 106 20.82 2.46 12.98
N TRP A 107 19.71 2.38 12.26
CA TRP A 107 19.56 2.90 10.90
C TRP A 107 18.78 4.21 10.90
N TYR A 108 18.97 5.05 9.89
CA TYR A 108 18.12 6.21 9.64
C TYR A 108 17.92 6.41 8.14
N TRP A 109 16.78 6.98 7.78
CA TRP A 109 16.51 7.40 6.41
C TRP A 109 17.15 8.76 6.16
N THR A 110 17.93 8.83 5.10
CA THR A 110 18.46 10.09 4.56
C THR A 110 17.43 10.74 3.63
N ASP A 111 17.54 12.05 3.42
CA ASP A 111 16.63 12.82 2.55
C ASP A 111 16.60 12.33 1.10
N ASP A 112 17.66 11.62 0.66
CA ASP A 112 17.79 11.06 -0.68
C ASP A 112 17.49 9.55 -0.75
N ASN A 113 16.67 9.06 0.20
CA ASN A 113 16.11 7.70 0.26
C ASN A 113 17.14 6.58 0.44
N ARG A 114 18.18 6.80 1.24
CA ARG A 114 19.11 5.74 1.69
C ARG A 114 18.84 5.38 3.13
N LEU A 115 18.96 4.09 3.45
CA LEU A 115 18.97 3.60 4.81
C LEU A 115 20.42 3.53 5.31
N ALA A 116 20.84 4.51 6.11
CA ALA A 116 22.22 4.71 6.56
C ALA A 116 22.42 4.32 8.03
N ILE A 117 23.64 3.90 8.40
CA ILE A 117 23.99 3.63 9.79
C ILE A 117 24.17 4.95 10.54
N THR A 118 23.46 5.11 11.66
CA THR A 118 23.50 6.32 12.48
C THR A 118 24.89 6.47 13.12
N GLY A 119 25.54 7.61 12.87
CA GLY A 119 26.90 7.88 13.35
C GLY A 119 28.01 7.20 12.55
N GLY A 120 27.69 6.56 11.42
CA GLY A 120 28.64 5.96 10.49
C GLY A 120 28.57 6.59 9.09
N ASP A 121 29.29 5.99 8.13
CA ASP A 121 29.29 6.39 6.72
C ASP A 121 28.81 5.28 5.77
N GLN A 122 28.29 4.17 6.33
CA GLN A 122 27.77 3.03 5.58
C GLN A 122 26.26 3.12 5.36
N CYS A 123 25.84 2.70 4.17
CA CYS A 123 24.45 2.59 3.75
C CYS A 123 24.09 1.15 3.43
N LEU A 124 22.81 0.79 3.56
CA LEU A 124 22.27 -0.44 3.01
C LEU A 124 22.38 -0.38 1.48
N ASP A 125 23.10 -1.34 0.91
CA ASP A 125 23.28 -1.50 -0.53
C ASP A 125 22.71 -2.86 -0.92
N GLN A 126 21.91 -2.93 -1.97
CA GLN A 126 21.36 -4.21 -2.42
C GLN A 126 22.47 -5.21 -2.83
N GLY A 127 23.67 -4.74 -3.17
CA GLY A 127 24.73 -5.58 -3.72
C GLY A 127 24.31 -6.17 -5.06
N ASN A 128 25.02 -7.17 -5.54
CA ASN A 128 24.63 -7.94 -6.72
C ASN A 128 24.04 -9.30 -6.34
N GLU A 129 23.52 -10.06 -7.31
CA GLU A 129 22.90 -11.38 -7.07
C GLU A 129 23.86 -12.38 -6.39
N ALA A 130 25.17 -12.22 -6.54
CA ALA A 130 26.17 -13.09 -5.93
C ALA A 130 26.52 -12.68 -4.47
N GLU A 131 26.48 -11.38 -4.16
CA GLU A 131 26.86 -10.83 -2.85
C GLU A 131 25.66 -10.74 -1.88
N GLY A 132 24.46 -10.50 -2.42
CA GLY A 132 23.26 -10.16 -1.67
C GLY A 132 23.34 -8.77 -1.04
N THR A 133 22.32 -8.43 -0.24
CA THR A 133 22.29 -7.14 0.46
C THR A 133 23.45 -7.03 1.45
N GLN A 134 24.10 -5.87 1.45
CA GLN A 134 25.34 -5.59 2.16
C GLN A 134 25.42 -4.15 2.65
N THR A 135 26.41 -3.83 3.46
CA THR A 135 26.81 -2.44 3.69
C THR A 135 27.73 -1.96 2.57
N TRP A 136 27.57 -0.70 2.18
CA TRP A 136 28.55 -0.01 1.36
C TRP A 136 28.55 1.47 1.70
N ARG A 137 29.73 2.10 1.63
CA ARG A 137 29.88 3.53 1.89
C ARG A 137 28.81 4.34 1.16
N CYS A 138 28.09 5.17 1.89
CA CYS A 138 27.03 6.00 1.34
C CYS A 138 27.59 6.86 0.20
N ALA A 139 26.99 6.75 -0.98
CA ALA A 139 27.42 7.49 -2.17
C ALA A 139 26.22 8.08 -2.89
N THR A 140 26.26 9.40 -3.11
CA THR A 140 25.28 10.10 -3.95
C THR A 140 25.32 9.52 -5.37
N GLY A 141 24.15 9.29 -5.96
CA GLY A 141 24.01 8.71 -7.30
C GLY A 141 24.16 7.19 -7.37
N ASN A 142 24.58 6.50 -6.29
CA ASN A 142 24.50 5.04 -6.24
C ASN A 142 23.04 4.60 -6.06
N THR A 143 22.42 4.16 -7.15
CA THR A 143 21.02 3.70 -7.19
C THR A 143 20.79 2.39 -6.43
N ASN A 144 21.84 1.61 -6.15
CA ASN A 144 21.72 0.37 -5.36
C ASN A 144 21.48 0.64 -3.87
N GLN A 145 21.68 1.88 -3.42
CA GLN A 145 21.47 2.31 -2.03
C GLN A 145 20.14 3.02 -1.85
N ILE A 146 19.37 3.20 -2.92
CA ILE A 146 18.07 3.85 -2.85
C ILE A 146 17.02 2.80 -2.49
N TRP A 147 16.35 3.04 -1.38
CA TRP A 147 15.28 2.21 -0.87
C TRP A 147 14.06 3.07 -0.60
N THR A 148 12.89 2.61 -1.00
CA THR A 148 11.64 3.32 -0.78
C THR A 148 10.74 2.51 0.12
N LEU A 149 10.04 3.19 1.02
CA LEU A 149 9.06 2.54 1.87
C LEU A 149 7.81 2.26 1.06
N LEU A 150 7.55 0.98 0.86
CA LEU A 150 6.21 0.52 0.55
C LEU A 150 5.54 0.24 1.88
N THR A 151 4.87 1.24 2.43
CA THR A 151 3.88 0.96 3.46
C THR A 151 2.83 0.02 2.85
N PRO A 152 2.60 -1.21 3.36
CA PRO A 152 1.21 -1.51 3.62
C PRO A 152 0.79 -0.41 4.59
N THR A 153 -0.22 0.32 4.18
CA THR A 153 -0.98 1.27 4.98
C THR A 153 -0.79 1.09 6.50
N PRO A 154 -0.53 2.18 7.25
CA PRO A 154 -0.20 2.10 8.66
C PRO A 154 -1.35 1.45 9.46
N GLU A 155 -0.99 0.44 10.26
CA GLU A 155 -1.90 -0.61 10.79
C GLU A 155 -2.50 -1.46 9.65
N TYR A 156 -2.27 -2.78 9.69
CA TYR A 156 -3.40 -3.64 9.39
C TYR A 156 -4.38 -3.35 10.54
N PRO A 157 -5.47 -2.58 10.36
CA PRO A 157 -6.64 -2.90 11.16
C PRO A 157 -6.86 -4.41 10.98
N ASP A 158 -7.46 -5.06 11.96
CA ASP A 158 -8.23 -6.25 11.63
C ASP A 158 -9.19 -5.81 10.51
N PHE A 159 -8.79 -6.01 9.25
CA PHE A 159 -9.60 -5.58 8.12
C PHE A 159 -10.83 -6.45 8.26
N ASP A 160 -11.98 -5.83 8.51
CA ASP A 160 -13.25 -6.50 8.36
C ASP A 160 -13.81 -6.05 7.00
N PRO A 161 -13.69 -6.88 5.95
CA PRO A 161 -13.26 -8.29 5.95
C PRO A 161 -11.73 -8.46 5.78
N PRO A 162 -11.16 -9.62 6.21
CA PRO A 162 -9.71 -9.84 6.23
C PRO A 162 -9.05 -9.55 4.89
N PHE A 163 -7.75 -9.29 4.90
CA PHE A 163 -7.03 -9.15 3.64
C PHE A 163 -7.00 -10.50 2.89
N GLY A 164 -7.48 -10.50 1.66
CA GLY A 164 -7.58 -11.68 0.79
C GLY A 164 -6.38 -11.84 -0.14
N THR A 165 -6.52 -12.75 -1.11
CA THR A 165 -5.53 -12.94 -2.18
C THR A 165 -5.61 -11.80 -3.19
N VAL A 166 -4.45 -11.30 -3.61
CA VAL A 166 -4.34 -10.30 -4.69
C VAL A 166 -4.21 -11.02 -6.03
N TYR A 167 -4.93 -10.56 -7.03
CA TYR A 167 -4.85 -11.03 -8.40
C TYR A 167 -4.51 -9.85 -9.31
N GLU A 168 -3.40 -9.96 -10.04
CA GLU A 168 -3.04 -8.97 -11.04
C GLU A 168 -4.09 -8.86 -12.14
N ASP A 169 -4.23 -7.67 -12.71
CA ASP A 169 -5.09 -7.48 -13.87
C ASP A 169 -4.42 -8.03 -15.14
N PRO A 170 -5.21 -8.58 -16.08
CA PRO A 170 -4.70 -8.99 -17.38
C PRO A 170 -3.82 -7.88 -18.02
N PRO A 171 -2.63 -8.21 -18.56
CA PRO A 171 -1.81 -7.22 -19.25
C PRO A 171 -2.51 -6.69 -20.51
N ASN A 172 -3.35 -7.53 -21.12
CA ASN A 172 -4.25 -7.16 -22.22
C ASN A 172 -5.69 -7.53 -21.83
N GLY A 173 -6.64 -6.62 -22.06
CA GLY A 173 -8.06 -6.83 -21.78
C GLY A 173 -8.56 -6.03 -20.58
N GLY A 174 -9.61 -6.54 -19.94
CA GLY A 174 -10.30 -5.84 -18.85
C GLY A 174 -9.44 -5.63 -17.61
N LYS A 175 -9.80 -4.62 -16.82
CA LYS A 175 -9.15 -4.21 -15.57
C LYS A 175 -10.13 -4.30 -14.40
N ARG A 176 -9.63 -4.57 -13.19
CA ARG A 176 -10.42 -4.46 -11.97
C ARG A 176 -10.26 -3.05 -11.41
N LEU A 177 -11.33 -2.55 -10.80
CA LEU A 177 -11.26 -1.35 -9.98
C LEU A 177 -11.14 -1.76 -8.51
N HIS A 178 -9.96 -1.57 -7.95
CA HIS A 178 -9.66 -1.86 -6.55
C HIS A 178 -9.94 -0.62 -5.70
N PRO A 179 -10.67 -0.71 -4.59
CA PRO A 179 -10.81 0.41 -3.67
C PRO A 179 -9.48 0.70 -2.97
N TYR A 180 -9.29 1.95 -2.55
CA TYR A 180 -8.07 2.43 -1.91
C TYR A 180 -7.47 1.43 -0.91
N GLN A 181 -6.18 1.12 -1.11
CA GLN A 181 -5.38 0.22 -0.26
C GLN A 181 -5.89 -1.22 -0.10
N ARG A 182 -6.87 -1.65 -0.91
CA ARG A 182 -7.45 -3.00 -0.90
C ARG A 182 -7.32 -3.69 -2.27
N PRO A 183 -6.08 -4.05 -2.70
CA PRO A 183 -5.84 -4.73 -3.97
C PRO A 183 -6.43 -6.16 -4.01
N ASP A 184 -6.75 -6.71 -2.84
CA ASP A 184 -7.43 -7.99 -2.66
C ASP A 184 -8.95 -7.92 -2.90
N LEU A 185 -9.50 -6.72 -3.04
CA LEU A 185 -10.91 -6.46 -3.32
C LEU A 185 -11.09 -5.79 -4.68
N ALA A 186 -12.23 -6.00 -5.31
CA ALA A 186 -12.56 -5.38 -6.58
C ALA A 186 -14.04 -5.01 -6.66
N LEU A 187 -14.33 -3.98 -7.46
CA LEU A 187 -15.66 -3.74 -7.98
C LEU A 187 -16.16 -5.00 -8.67
N THR A 188 -17.29 -5.50 -8.21
CA THR A 188 -17.90 -6.75 -8.65
C THR A 188 -19.34 -6.50 -9.06
N LEU A 189 -19.74 -7.09 -10.17
CA LEU A 189 -21.13 -7.27 -10.58
C LEU A 189 -21.76 -8.34 -9.69
N ASP A 190 -22.63 -7.92 -8.77
CA ASP A 190 -23.34 -8.83 -7.86
C ASP A 190 -24.50 -9.57 -8.57
N GLU A 191 -24.71 -10.83 -8.21
CA GLU A 191 -25.76 -11.74 -8.73
C GLU A 191 -25.84 -11.88 -10.27
N GLY A 192 -24.80 -12.43 -10.95
CA GLY A 192 -24.96 -12.86 -12.35
C GLY A 192 -26.17 -13.81 -12.51
N LEU A 193 -27.13 -13.66 -13.43
CA LEU A 193 -27.12 -13.26 -14.85
C LEU A 193 -28.23 -12.23 -15.21
N PRO A 194 -28.11 -11.56 -16.38
CA PRO A 194 -29.16 -10.69 -16.95
C PRO A 194 -30.53 -11.37 -17.08
N PRO A 195 -31.65 -10.61 -16.99
CA PRO A 195 -31.72 -9.15 -16.99
C PRO A 195 -31.67 -8.52 -15.59
N ASP A 196 -31.43 -9.31 -14.55
CA ASP A 196 -31.72 -8.93 -13.16
C ASP A 196 -30.50 -8.54 -12.31
N ALA A 197 -29.29 -8.41 -12.86
CA ALA A 197 -28.14 -7.97 -12.05
C ALA A 197 -28.28 -6.49 -11.65
N ARG A 198 -28.38 -6.20 -10.34
CA ARG A 198 -28.93 -4.91 -9.82
C ARG A 198 -27.94 -3.97 -9.15
N SER A 199 -26.72 -4.42 -8.84
CA SER A 199 -25.82 -3.68 -7.94
C SER A 199 -24.36 -3.82 -8.32
N ALA A 200 -23.62 -2.71 -8.23
CA ALA A 200 -22.18 -2.71 -8.19
C ALA A 200 -21.73 -2.76 -6.72
N VAL A 201 -20.85 -3.69 -6.39
CA VAL A 201 -20.41 -3.93 -5.01
C VAL A 201 -18.90 -4.07 -4.93
N ILE A 202 -18.36 -4.13 -3.72
CA ILE A 202 -16.99 -4.56 -3.45
C ILE A 202 -17.04 -5.99 -2.91
N ALA A 203 -16.28 -6.89 -3.55
CA ALA A 203 -16.07 -8.27 -3.11
C ALA A 203 -14.59 -8.66 -3.28
N TYR A 204 -14.19 -9.83 -2.77
CA TYR A 204 -12.83 -10.32 -2.96
C TYR A 204 -12.53 -10.54 -4.45
N SER A 205 -11.36 -10.07 -4.87
CA SER A 205 -10.82 -10.32 -6.20
C SER A 205 -10.79 -11.82 -6.49
N GLN A 206 -11.15 -12.18 -7.71
CA GLN A 206 -11.18 -13.56 -8.21
C GLN A 206 -10.05 -13.80 -9.22
N PRO A 207 -9.57 -15.05 -9.36
CA PRO A 207 -8.61 -15.41 -10.40
C PRO A 207 -9.09 -14.99 -11.79
N THR A 208 -8.18 -14.49 -12.62
CA THR A 208 -8.45 -13.98 -13.98
C THR A 208 -8.98 -15.06 -14.93
N ASP A 209 -8.60 -16.31 -14.71
CA ASP A 209 -9.03 -17.50 -15.47
C ASP A 209 -10.22 -18.23 -14.82
N GLY A 210 -10.74 -17.70 -13.71
CA GLY A 210 -11.84 -18.28 -12.96
C GLY A 210 -13.22 -17.95 -13.57
N PRO A 211 -14.26 -18.73 -13.22
CA PRO A 211 -15.62 -18.53 -13.72
C PRO A 211 -16.25 -17.19 -13.31
N PHE A 212 -15.70 -16.52 -12.29
CA PHE A 212 -16.19 -15.25 -11.76
C PHE A 212 -15.37 -14.03 -12.22
N ALA A 213 -14.30 -14.22 -13.01
CA ALA A 213 -13.49 -13.12 -13.54
C ALA A 213 -14.33 -12.13 -14.36
N ALA A 214 -15.34 -12.64 -15.06
CA ALA A 214 -16.26 -11.85 -15.88
C ALA A 214 -17.10 -10.84 -15.09
N ALA A 215 -17.25 -11.06 -13.78
CA ALA A 215 -17.99 -10.15 -12.90
C ALA A 215 -17.13 -8.97 -12.41
N GLN A 216 -15.82 -8.99 -12.59
CA GLN A 216 -14.89 -8.00 -12.00
C GLN A 216 -14.02 -7.26 -13.01
N LEU A 217 -13.91 -7.79 -14.23
CA LEU A 217 -13.10 -7.20 -15.28
C LEU A 217 -13.93 -6.25 -16.13
N LEU A 218 -13.50 -5.00 -16.18
CA LEU A 218 -14.15 -3.88 -16.85
C LEU A 218 -13.30 -3.42 -18.05
N ASP A 219 -13.96 -3.01 -19.12
CA ASP A 219 -13.31 -2.23 -20.17
C ASP A 219 -13.12 -0.80 -19.66
N LEU A 220 -11.90 -0.51 -19.22
CA LEU A 220 -11.54 0.70 -18.51
C LEU A 220 -10.23 1.26 -19.05
N THR A 221 -10.26 2.55 -19.41
CA THR A 221 -9.10 3.33 -19.83
C THR A 221 -9.18 4.71 -19.20
N ILE A 222 -8.04 5.35 -18.91
CA ILE A 222 -8.03 6.73 -18.43
C ILE A 222 -8.61 7.64 -19.51
N GLY A 223 -9.54 8.52 -19.14
CA GLY A 223 -10.21 9.41 -20.09
C GLY A 223 -11.52 9.99 -19.56
N THR A 224 -12.21 10.73 -20.43
CA THR A 224 -13.46 11.43 -20.11
C THR A 224 -14.61 10.92 -20.96
N ASN A 225 -15.85 11.07 -20.48
CA ASN A 225 -17.07 10.65 -21.20
C ASN A 225 -17.07 9.16 -21.61
N LEU A 226 -16.46 8.35 -20.76
CA LEU A 226 -16.28 6.93 -20.93
C LEU A 226 -17.59 6.18 -20.67
N LYS A 227 -17.73 5.07 -21.39
CA LYS A 227 -18.73 4.05 -21.11
C LYS A 227 -17.97 2.87 -20.53
N ILE A 228 -18.16 2.58 -19.26
CA ILE A 228 -17.45 1.49 -18.56
C ILE A 228 -18.34 0.25 -18.61
N SER A 229 -17.97 -0.72 -19.45
CA SER A 229 -18.68 -1.99 -19.59
C SER A 229 -17.95 -3.16 -18.95
N SER A 230 -18.64 -4.27 -18.74
CA SER A 230 -17.95 -5.55 -18.51
C SER A 230 -17.04 -5.86 -19.71
N ALA A 231 -15.85 -6.38 -19.44
CA ALA A 231 -14.93 -6.84 -20.47
C ALA A 231 -15.42 -8.10 -21.20
N PHE A 232 -16.43 -8.78 -20.66
CA PHE A 232 -17.00 -10.01 -21.22
C PHE A 232 -18.38 -9.79 -21.86
N ASP A 233 -19.06 -8.71 -21.49
CA ASP A 233 -20.34 -8.28 -22.07
C ASP A 233 -20.38 -6.75 -22.20
N GLU A 234 -20.08 -6.27 -23.41
CA GLU A 234 -20.05 -4.84 -23.75
C GLU A 234 -21.42 -4.14 -23.68
N THR A 235 -22.50 -4.91 -23.49
CA THR A 235 -23.87 -4.41 -23.35
C THR A 235 -24.27 -4.10 -21.90
N THR A 236 -23.48 -4.59 -20.95
CA THR A 236 -23.65 -4.37 -19.51
C THR A 236 -22.66 -3.32 -19.01
N CYS A 237 -23.17 -2.19 -18.51
CA CYS A 237 -22.39 -1.01 -18.14
C CYS A 237 -22.60 -0.58 -16.70
N LEU A 238 -21.54 -0.06 -16.08
CA LEU A 238 -21.60 0.61 -14.78
C LEU A 238 -22.43 1.89 -14.90
N ASP A 239 -23.46 2.00 -14.06
CA ASP A 239 -24.44 3.06 -14.09
C ASP A 239 -24.69 3.64 -12.69
N ALA A 240 -24.98 4.93 -12.67
CA ALA A 240 -25.36 5.67 -11.48
C ALA A 240 -26.88 5.75 -11.29
N GLY A 241 -27.66 5.32 -12.28
CA GLY A 241 -29.11 5.45 -12.32
C GLY A 241 -29.58 6.80 -12.85
N TYR A 242 -30.90 6.96 -12.96
CA TYR A 242 -31.49 8.20 -13.48
C TYR A 242 -31.40 9.34 -12.45
N ARG A 243 -30.74 10.44 -12.84
CA ARG A 243 -30.55 11.67 -12.02
C ARG A 243 -30.02 11.36 -10.60
N PRO A 244 -28.80 10.81 -10.50
CA PRO A 244 -28.25 10.41 -9.22
C PRO A 244 -28.01 11.63 -8.32
N GLY A 245 -28.12 11.40 -7.02
CA GLY A 245 -27.67 12.30 -5.96
C GLY A 245 -26.88 11.50 -4.92
N ASN A 246 -26.45 12.17 -3.84
CA ASN A 246 -25.73 11.51 -2.75
C ASN A 246 -26.52 10.31 -2.19
N GLY A 247 -25.87 9.15 -2.11
CA GLY A 247 -26.44 7.90 -1.64
C GLY A 247 -27.20 7.09 -2.71
N ALA A 248 -27.31 7.58 -3.95
CA ALA A 248 -27.82 6.75 -5.05
C ALA A 248 -26.90 5.52 -5.21
N LEU A 249 -27.46 4.34 -5.45
CA LEU A 249 -26.67 3.10 -5.57
C LEU A 249 -26.10 2.93 -6.97
N ALA A 250 -24.82 2.54 -7.02
CA ALA A 250 -24.17 2.15 -8.26
C ALA A 250 -24.66 0.76 -8.66
N ARG A 251 -24.89 0.57 -9.96
CA ARG A 251 -25.49 -0.64 -10.52
C ARG A 251 -24.86 -0.96 -11.85
N PHE A 252 -25.20 -2.12 -12.38
CA PHE A 252 -24.99 -2.40 -13.79
C PHE A 252 -26.32 -2.41 -14.53
N THR A 253 -26.33 -1.89 -15.75
CA THR A 253 -27.53 -1.87 -16.59
C THR A 253 -27.15 -1.92 -18.07
N GLY A 254 -28.15 -1.94 -18.95
CA GLY A 254 -27.96 -1.81 -20.38
C GLY A 254 -27.26 -0.49 -20.72
N CYS A 255 -26.19 -0.58 -21.50
CA CYS A 255 -25.32 0.55 -21.86
C CYS A 255 -26.00 1.75 -22.55
N GLY A 256 -27.19 1.59 -23.14
CA GLY A 256 -27.90 2.65 -23.85
C GLY A 256 -28.40 3.80 -22.94
N GLY A 257 -28.56 3.54 -21.65
CA GLY A 257 -28.99 4.54 -20.65
C GLY A 257 -28.03 4.74 -19.49
N ALA A 258 -26.86 4.08 -19.52
CA ALA A 258 -25.90 4.12 -18.43
C ALA A 258 -25.19 5.48 -18.33
N ALA A 259 -24.79 5.82 -17.11
CA ALA A 259 -23.96 6.98 -16.82
C ALA A 259 -22.66 6.99 -17.64
N ARG A 260 -22.14 8.19 -17.88
CA ARG A 260 -20.83 8.43 -18.50
C ARG A 260 -19.85 8.85 -17.43
N TRP A 261 -18.63 8.36 -17.53
CA TRP A 261 -17.62 8.49 -16.48
C TRP A 261 -16.36 9.19 -16.98
N ASP A 262 -15.77 10.01 -16.13
CA ASP A 262 -14.42 10.51 -16.24
C ASP A 262 -13.55 9.69 -15.26
N TRP A 263 -12.54 9.00 -15.79
CA TRP A 263 -11.57 8.21 -15.04
C TRP A 263 -10.19 8.83 -15.21
N ASP A 264 -9.57 9.25 -14.11
CA ASP A 264 -8.24 9.87 -14.11
C ASP A 264 -7.12 8.92 -13.64
N GLY A 265 -7.47 7.70 -13.25
CA GLY A 265 -6.54 6.74 -12.64
C GLY A 265 -6.71 6.61 -11.12
N GLU A 266 -7.50 7.49 -10.51
CA GLU A 266 -7.74 7.55 -9.07
C GLU A 266 -9.23 7.66 -8.72
N LYS A 267 -10.00 8.51 -9.39
CA LYS A 267 -11.43 8.73 -9.12
C LYS A 267 -12.29 8.51 -10.35
N LEU A 268 -13.44 7.88 -10.15
CA LEU A 268 -14.50 7.78 -11.15
C LEU A 268 -15.57 8.85 -10.90
N ARG A 269 -15.56 9.90 -11.71
CA ARG A 269 -16.55 10.97 -11.66
C ARG A 269 -17.59 10.82 -12.76
N ILE A 270 -18.85 11.10 -12.48
CA ILE A 270 -19.87 11.19 -13.53
C ILE A 270 -19.56 12.42 -14.40
N THR A 271 -19.46 12.22 -15.71
CA THR A 271 -19.16 13.28 -16.67
C THR A 271 -20.18 14.42 -16.55
N ASN A 272 -19.69 15.67 -16.49
CA ASN A 272 -20.50 16.88 -16.28
C ASN A 272 -21.25 16.94 -14.94
N SER A 273 -20.77 16.24 -13.91
CA SER A 273 -21.31 16.26 -12.55
C SER A 273 -20.19 16.36 -11.51
N ASN A 274 -20.54 16.72 -10.27
CA ASN A 274 -19.65 16.65 -9.11
C ASN A 274 -19.86 15.37 -8.29
N LEU A 275 -20.46 14.33 -8.87
CA LEU A 275 -20.69 13.05 -8.20
C LEU A 275 -19.60 12.04 -8.60
N CYS A 276 -19.00 11.41 -7.60
CA CYS A 276 -18.01 10.36 -7.71
C CYS A 276 -18.59 9.01 -7.27
N LEU A 277 -18.04 7.93 -7.81
CA LEU A 277 -18.22 6.59 -7.27
C LEU A 277 -17.59 6.54 -5.87
N ASP A 278 -18.30 5.97 -4.92
CA ASP A 278 -17.95 6.00 -3.50
C ASP A 278 -18.26 4.65 -2.84
N VAL A 279 -17.31 4.12 -2.08
CA VAL A 279 -17.52 2.97 -1.19
C VAL A 279 -18.32 3.41 0.02
N ARG A 280 -19.54 2.89 0.14
CA ARG A 280 -20.46 3.24 1.22
C ARG A 280 -19.92 2.73 2.56
N ALA A 281 -19.34 3.63 3.36
CA ALA A 281 -18.72 3.29 4.65
C ALA A 281 -19.64 2.48 5.58
N GLU A 282 -20.90 2.89 5.69
CA GLU A 282 -21.92 2.27 6.56
C GLU A 282 -22.51 0.94 6.04
N SER A 283 -22.14 0.48 4.84
CA SER A 283 -22.69 -0.79 4.35
C SER A 283 -22.19 -1.95 5.21
N THR A 284 -23.14 -2.78 5.64
CA THR A 284 -22.90 -4.03 6.38
C THR A 284 -22.64 -5.17 5.41
N ARG A 285 -21.83 -6.13 5.86
CA ARG A 285 -21.56 -7.36 5.09
C ARG A 285 -22.86 -8.17 4.94
N LEU A 286 -23.19 -8.53 3.70
CA LEU A 286 -24.30 -9.41 3.37
C LEU A 286 -23.78 -10.50 2.42
N ASN A 287 -23.69 -11.75 2.90
CA ASN A 287 -23.13 -12.86 2.14
C ASN A 287 -21.67 -12.60 1.67
N GLU A 288 -21.41 -12.72 0.38
CA GLU A 288 -20.11 -12.46 -0.27
C GLU A 288 -19.88 -10.97 -0.57
N ILE A 289 -20.91 -10.13 -0.41
CA ILE A 289 -20.82 -8.68 -0.59
C ILE A 289 -20.19 -8.06 0.65
N LEU A 290 -19.07 -7.37 0.45
CA LEU A 290 -18.29 -6.76 1.52
C LEU A 290 -18.69 -5.30 1.73
N LYS A 291 -18.84 -4.54 0.64
CA LYS A 291 -19.34 -3.16 0.67
C LYS A 291 -20.24 -2.84 -0.53
N GLN A 292 -21.17 -1.92 -0.35
CA GLN A 292 -21.96 -1.35 -1.45
C GLN A 292 -21.25 -0.14 -2.06
N LEU A 293 -21.46 0.08 -3.35
CA LEU A 293 -21.05 1.31 -4.03
C LEU A 293 -22.23 2.27 -4.18
N GLN A 294 -21.94 3.55 -4.03
CA GLN A 294 -22.91 4.63 -4.16
C GLN A 294 -22.31 5.79 -4.96
N MET A 295 -23.15 6.75 -5.28
CA MET A 295 -22.74 8.06 -5.76
C MET A 295 -22.68 9.01 -4.57
N TRP A 296 -21.62 9.78 -4.49
CA TRP A 296 -21.48 10.84 -3.50
C TRP A 296 -20.78 12.04 -4.11
N GLU A 297 -20.96 13.22 -3.55
CA GLU A 297 -20.23 14.40 -4.00
C GLU A 297 -18.72 14.13 -3.91
N CYS A 298 -17.98 14.50 -4.94
CA CYS A 298 -16.53 14.31 -5.01
C CYS A 298 -15.87 15.16 -3.93
N VAL A 299 -15.06 14.52 -3.09
CA VAL A 299 -14.31 15.16 -2.00
C VAL A 299 -12.83 14.85 -2.18
N GLU A 300 -11.98 15.87 -2.07
CA GLU A 300 -10.53 15.69 -2.13
C GLU A 300 -9.99 14.98 -0.89
N GLY A 301 -9.12 13.99 -1.11
CA GLY A 301 -8.57 13.12 -0.07
C GLY A 301 -9.56 12.16 0.59
N ASN A 302 -10.76 11.98 0.00
CA ASN A 302 -11.69 10.95 0.47
C ASN A 302 -11.31 9.58 -0.12
N ALA A 303 -10.60 8.78 0.68
CA ALA A 303 -10.16 7.43 0.33
C ALA A 303 -11.30 6.48 -0.12
N ASN A 304 -12.56 6.71 0.28
CA ASN A 304 -13.67 5.88 -0.19
C ASN A 304 -14.04 6.14 -1.67
N GLN A 305 -13.50 7.21 -2.26
CA GLN A 305 -13.73 7.60 -3.66
C GLN A 305 -12.49 7.33 -4.53
N GLU A 306 -11.43 6.83 -3.91
CA GLU A 306 -10.16 6.51 -4.55
C GLU A 306 -10.13 5.02 -4.92
N PHE A 307 -9.76 4.76 -6.16
CA PHE A 307 -9.64 3.45 -6.76
C PHE A 307 -8.32 3.36 -7.53
N PHE A 308 -7.91 2.15 -7.87
CA PHE A 308 -6.76 1.91 -8.74
C PHE A 308 -6.93 0.61 -9.52
N THR A 309 -6.13 0.46 -10.57
CA THR A 309 -5.97 -0.80 -11.34
C THR A 309 -4.61 -1.42 -11.02
N LEU A 310 -4.50 -2.74 -11.13
CA LEU A 310 -3.22 -3.43 -11.03
C LEU A 310 -2.59 -3.61 -12.43
N GLY A 311 -1.27 -3.83 -12.51
CA GLY A 311 -0.52 -3.74 -13.75
C GLY A 311 0.69 -4.66 -13.81
#